data_AF-A0A0M6XLF7-F1
#
_entry.id   AF-A0A0M6XLF7-F1
#
_cell.length_a   1.000
_cell.length_b   1.000
_cell.length_c   1.000
_cell.angle_alpha   90.00
_cell.angle_beta   90.00
_cell.angle_gamma   90.00
#
_symmetry.space_group_name_H-M   'P 1'
#
loop_
_entity.id
_entity.type
_entity.pdbx_description
1 polymer ?
#
loop_
_entity_poly.entity_id
_entity_poly.type
_entity_poly.pdbx_seq_one_letter_code
_entity_poly.pdbx_strand_id
1 'polypeptide(L)'
;MEQRFRGTSTHKVDAKGRVSIPADFRRVLDACDPAREAGTNPRMVLCFGDDRVPYYTIYTMQGAIEMGEMIDDMDEGDPAREALEDYFYLNADTVTIDDSGRLILNAALRDRIGITDAAVFGGKGKTFRIHSPDAPTSATSRLGQVLSELPEGMPITSLLPKKRRAPE
;
A
#
# COMPACT_ATOMS: atom_id res chain seq x y z
N MET A 1 4.49 10.96 -15.99
CA MET A 1 4.70 11.73 -14.75
C MET A 1 4.46 10.76 -13.60
N GLU A 2 5.44 10.52 -12.73
CA GLU A 2 5.31 9.49 -11.69
C GLU A 2 4.15 9.82 -10.74
N GLN A 3 3.06 9.06 -10.86
CA GLN A 3 1.94 9.19 -9.95
C GLN A 3 2.29 8.51 -8.64
N ARG A 4 2.20 9.26 -7.55
CA ARG A 4 2.54 8.80 -6.20
C ARG A 4 1.35 9.07 -5.28
N PHE A 5 0.98 8.09 -4.48
CA PHE A 5 -0.01 8.27 -3.42
C PHE A 5 0.56 9.19 -2.34
N ARG A 6 -0.19 10.24 -2.01
CA ARG A 6 0.21 11.27 -1.04
C ARG A 6 -0.98 11.70 -0.17
N GLY A 7 -0.71 12.02 1.08
CA GLY A 7 -1.72 12.50 2.03
C GLY A 7 -2.44 11.37 2.77
N THR A 8 -3.27 11.79 3.72
CA THR A 8 -4.07 10.92 4.59
C THR A 8 -5.52 11.38 4.59
N SER A 9 -6.47 10.45 4.58
CA SER A 9 -7.90 10.78 4.70
C SER A 9 -8.69 9.64 5.32
N THR A 10 -9.76 9.97 6.03
CA THR A 10 -10.65 9.00 6.68
C THR A 10 -11.96 8.91 5.92
N HIS A 11 -12.41 7.70 5.64
CA HIS A 11 -13.63 7.44 4.86
C HIS A 11 -14.53 6.46 5.61
N LYS A 12 -15.84 6.71 5.55
CA LYS A 12 -16.85 5.84 6.15
C LYS A 12 -16.93 4.51 5.40
N VAL A 13 -17.04 3.42 6.13
CA VAL A 13 -17.37 2.08 5.65
C VAL A 13 -18.88 1.93 5.66
N ASP A 14 -19.48 1.60 4.53
CA ASP A 14 -20.92 1.40 4.44
C ASP A 14 -21.36 0.04 5.00
N ALA A 15 -22.68 -0.17 5.13
CA ALA A 15 -23.23 -1.40 5.70
C ALA A 15 -22.88 -2.68 4.90
N LYS A 16 -22.43 -2.55 3.65
CA LYS A 16 -21.96 -3.67 2.81
C LYS A 16 -20.45 -3.87 2.89
N GLY A 17 -19.76 -3.15 3.77
CA GLY A 17 -18.31 -3.19 3.90
C GLY A 17 -17.58 -2.40 2.81
N ARG A 18 -18.27 -1.55 2.03
CA ARG A 18 -17.63 -0.77 0.98
C ARG A 18 -17.08 0.55 1.52
N VAL A 19 -15.90 0.94 1.04
CA VAL A 19 -15.25 2.21 1.40
C VAL A 19 -14.75 2.91 0.15
N SER A 20 -15.00 4.22 0.06
CA SER A 20 -14.55 5.03 -1.07
C SER A 20 -13.04 5.20 -1.08
N ILE A 21 -12.40 4.91 -2.22
CA ILE A 21 -10.99 5.25 -2.42
C ILE A 21 -10.89 6.75 -2.76
N PRO A 22 -9.95 7.51 -2.14
CA PRO A 22 -9.72 8.92 -2.48
C PRO A 22 -9.59 9.15 -3.99
N ALA A 23 -10.17 10.23 -4.50
CA ALA A 23 -10.20 10.51 -5.94
C ALA A 23 -8.79 10.56 -6.55
N ASP A 24 -7.82 11.17 -5.85
CA ASP A 24 -6.43 11.23 -6.31
C ASP A 24 -5.76 9.85 -6.32
N PHE A 25 -6.15 8.95 -5.42
CA PHE A 25 -5.61 7.59 -5.39
C PHE A 25 -6.19 6.78 -6.55
N ARG A 26 -7.47 6.97 -6.88
CA ARG A 26 -8.08 6.34 -8.06
C ARG A 26 -7.37 6.75 -9.36
N ARG A 27 -6.94 8.01 -9.49
CA ARG A 27 -6.16 8.48 -10.64
C ARG A 27 -4.79 7.79 -10.75
N VAL A 28 -4.11 7.59 -9.62
CA VAL A 28 -2.84 6.87 -9.58
C VAL A 28 -3.03 5.40 -9.96
N LEU A 29 -4.06 4.75 -9.43
CA LEU A 29 -4.40 3.36 -9.76
C LEU A 29 -4.69 3.19 -11.25
N ASP A 30 -5.50 4.09 -11.82
CA ASP A 30 -5.84 4.11 -13.24
C ASP A 30 -4.59 4.24 -14.14
N ALA A 31 -3.66 5.12 -13.77
CA ALA A 31 -2.44 5.34 -14.53
C ALA A 31 -1.36 4.26 -14.37
N CYS A 32 -1.50 3.37 -13.37
CA CYS A 32 -0.52 2.33 -13.04
C CYS A 32 -1.08 0.91 -13.21
N ASP A 33 -2.10 0.73 -14.04
CA ASP A 33 -2.58 -0.57 -14.51
C ASP A 33 -2.38 -0.68 -16.04
N PRO A 34 -1.16 -1.04 -16.49
CA PRO A 34 -0.80 -0.97 -17.91
C PRO A 34 -1.54 -1.99 -18.79
N ALA A 35 -2.00 -3.10 -18.19
CA ALA A 35 -2.74 -4.15 -18.89
C ALA A 35 -4.26 -4.01 -18.73
N ARG A 36 -4.74 -2.84 -18.29
CA ARG A 36 -6.16 -2.56 -18.14
C ARG A 36 -6.85 -2.40 -19.49
N GLU A 37 -7.96 -3.09 -19.67
CA GLU A 37 -8.83 -2.92 -20.82
C GLU A 37 -9.63 -1.60 -20.73
N ALA A 38 -9.88 -0.99 -21.89
CA ALA A 38 -10.67 0.24 -21.93
C ALA A 38 -12.09 -0.01 -21.38
N GLY A 39 -12.51 0.83 -20.42
CA GLY A 39 -13.84 0.76 -19.82
C GLY A 39 -13.98 -0.17 -18.61
N THR A 40 -12.92 -0.86 -18.17
CA THR A 40 -12.95 -1.63 -16.92
C THR A 40 -12.47 -0.80 -15.74
N ASN A 41 -12.62 -1.24 -14.49
CA ASN A 41 -12.03 -0.55 -13.34
C ASN A 41 -10.56 -0.95 -13.14
N PRO A 42 -9.68 -0.06 -12.62
CA PRO A 42 -8.29 -0.41 -12.36
C PRO A 42 -8.18 -1.51 -11.32
N ARG A 43 -7.19 -2.38 -11.51
CA ARG A 43 -6.82 -3.43 -10.57
C ARG A 43 -5.75 -2.93 -9.62
N MET A 44 -5.62 -3.62 -8.49
CA MET A 44 -4.59 -3.39 -7.49
C MET A 44 -4.33 -4.68 -6.73
N VAL A 45 -3.16 -4.76 -6.09
CA VAL A 45 -2.82 -5.89 -5.22
C VAL A 45 -2.97 -5.45 -3.77
N LEU A 46 -3.86 -6.09 -3.04
CA LEU A 46 -4.08 -5.89 -1.62
C LEU A 46 -3.29 -6.96 -0.86
N CYS A 47 -2.16 -6.57 -0.27
CA CYS A 47 -1.37 -7.43 0.60
C CYS A 47 -1.91 -7.36 2.03
N PHE A 48 -2.17 -8.52 2.62
CA PHE A 48 -2.79 -8.63 3.93
C PHE A 48 -1.89 -8.18 5.08
N GLY A 49 -0.59 -8.09 4.84
CA GLY A 49 0.39 -7.85 5.89
C GLY A 49 0.65 -9.10 6.72
N ASP A 50 1.15 -8.89 7.92
CA ASP A 50 1.37 -9.93 8.94
C ASP A 50 0.81 -9.45 10.29
N ASP A 51 0.95 -10.28 11.32
CA ASP A 51 0.46 -10.02 12.68
C ASP A 51 1.13 -8.83 13.39
N ARG A 52 2.22 -8.30 12.84
CA ARG A 52 2.97 -7.17 13.41
C ARG A 52 2.42 -5.82 12.97
N VAL A 53 1.56 -5.78 11.95
CA VAL A 53 1.11 -4.54 11.31
C VAL A 53 -0.43 -4.46 11.21
N PRO A 54 -1.08 -3.45 11.83
CA PRO A 54 -2.54 -3.32 11.83
C PRO A 54 -3.07 -2.60 10.58
N TYR A 55 -2.53 -2.94 9.40
CA TYR A 55 -2.88 -2.27 8.15
C TYR A 55 -2.67 -3.15 6.93
N TYR A 56 -3.48 -2.92 5.90
CA TYR A 56 -3.22 -3.44 4.56
C TYR A 56 -2.28 -2.54 3.78
N THR A 57 -1.45 -3.13 2.93
CA THR A 57 -0.66 -2.40 1.94
C THR A 57 -1.21 -2.69 0.56
N ILE A 58 -1.56 -1.64 -0.17
CA ILE A 58 -2.11 -1.75 -1.52
C ILE A 58 -1.06 -1.25 -2.49
N TYR A 59 -0.71 -2.12 -3.45
CA TYR A 59 0.18 -1.82 -4.56
C TYR A 59 -0.64 -1.48 -5.80
N THR A 60 -0.14 -0.56 -6.61
CA THR A 60 -0.56 -0.48 -8.02
C THR A 60 -0.17 -1.78 -8.74
N MET A 61 -0.84 -2.12 -9.84
CA MET A 61 -0.44 -3.30 -10.63
C MET A 61 1.02 -3.17 -11.10
N GLN A 62 1.41 -2.00 -11.63
CA GLN A 62 2.79 -1.75 -12.00
C GLN A 62 3.76 -1.93 -10.83
N GLY A 63 3.42 -1.43 -9.63
CA GLY A 63 4.25 -1.59 -8.45
C GLY A 63 4.37 -3.04 -7.99
N ALA A 64 3.31 -3.83 -8.11
CA ALA A 64 3.35 -5.27 -7.80
C ALA A 64 4.18 -6.05 -8.82
N ILE A 65 4.09 -5.72 -10.11
CA ILE A 65 4.93 -6.30 -11.17
C ILE A 65 6.41 -6.05 -10.88
N GLU A 66 6.78 -4.80 -10.55
CA GLU A 66 8.17 -4.47 -10.17
C GLU A 66 8.66 -5.30 -8.97
N MET A 67 7.79 -5.61 -7.99
CA MET A 67 8.17 -6.48 -6.87
C MET A 67 8.37 -7.92 -7.35
N GLY A 68 7.50 -8.43 -8.22
CA GLY A 68 7.62 -9.77 -8.80
C GLY A 68 8.93 -9.94 -9.58
N GLU A 69 9.29 -8.98 -10.43
CA GLU A 69 10.56 -8.99 -11.16
C GLU A 69 11.78 -9.06 -10.22
N MET A 70 11.76 -8.31 -9.11
CA MET A 70 12.83 -8.38 -8.11
C MET A 70 12.86 -9.69 -7.32
N ILE A 71 11.72 -10.36 -7.13
CA ILE A 71 11.64 -11.68 -6.48
C ILE A 71 12.16 -12.76 -7.42
N ASP A 72 11.86 -12.67 -8.71
CA ASP A 72 12.34 -13.61 -9.73
C ASP A 72 13.87 -13.57 -9.89
N ASP A 73 14.48 -12.41 -9.63
CA ASP A 73 15.95 -12.23 -9.60
C ASP A 73 16.63 -12.88 -8.37
N MET A 74 15.88 -13.37 -7.38
CA MET A 74 16.43 -14.05 -6.20
C MET A 74 16.67 -15.54 -6.46
N ASP A 75 17.64 -16.14 -5.74
CA ASP A 75 17.96 -17.56 -5.89
C ASP A 75 16.79 -18.47 -5.46
N GLU A 76 16.51 -19.53 -6.23
CA GLU A 76 15.52 -20.55 -5.85
C GLU A 76 15.93 -21.24 -4.54
N GLY A 77 14.98 -21.41 -3.62
CA GLY A 77 15.22 -21.99 -2.29
C GLY A 77 15.86 -21.05 -1.27
N ASP A 78 16.09 -19.77 -1.61
CA ASP A 78 16.39 -18.74 -0.60
C ASP A 78 15.16 -18.53 0.30
N PRO A 79 15.27 -18.72 1.64
CA PRO A 79 14.16 -18.48 2.56
C PRO A 79 13.57 -17.06 2.47
N ALA A 80 14.38 -16.06 2.09
CA ALA A 80 13.89 -14.70 1.90
C ALA A 80 13.00 -14.58 0.64
N ARG A 81 13.32 -15.33 -0.42
CA ARG A 81 12.50 -15.41 -1.64
C ARG A 81 11.15 -16.05 -1.31
N GLU A 82 11.16 -17.22 -0.66
CA GLU A 82 9.93 -17.93 -0.24
C GLU A 82 9.03 -17.03 0.61
N ALA A 83 9.60 -16.28 1.56
CA ALA A 83 8.83 -15.35 2.39
C ALA A 83 8.21 -14.18 1.60
N LEU A 84 8.89 -13.69 0.56
CA LEU A 84 8.37 -12.64 -0.31
C LEU A 84 7.29 -13.17 -1.26
N GLU A 85 7.46 -14.39 -1.77
CA GLU A 85 6.44 -15.10 -2.54
C GLU A 85 5.18 -15.29 -1.69
N ASP A 86 5.32 -15.71 -0.44
CA ASP A 86 4.20 -15.81 0.51
C ASP A 86 3.54 -14.45 0.75
N TYR A 87 4.29 -13.36 0.83
CA TYR A 87 3.73 -12.03 1.08
C TYR A 87 2.95 -11.49 -0.13
N PHE A 88 3.48 -11.64 -1.34
CA PHE A 88 2.93 -11.06 -2.56
C PHE A 88 1.96 -11.97 -3.32
N TYR A 89 2.04 -13.29 -3.13
CA TYR A 89 1.24 -14.27 -3.87
C TYR A 89 0.31 -15.10 -2.97
N LEU A 90 0.76 -15.56 -1.80
CA LEU A 90 -0.08 -16.33 -0.88
C LEU A 90 -0.99 -15.43 -0.02
N ASN A 91 -0.43 -14.34 0.49
CA ASN A 91 -1.09 -13.43 1.44
C ASN A 91 -1.52 -12.10 0.78
N ALA A 92 -1.98 -12.18 -0.46
CA ALA A 92 -2.50 -11.04 -1.19
C ALA A 92 -3.61 -11.43 -2.16
N ASP A 93 -4.50 -10.48 -2.43
CA ASP A 93 -5.52 -10.61 -3.47
C ASP A 93 -5.35 -9.53 -4.53
N THR A 94 -5.57 -9.90 -5.79
CA THR A 94 -5.84 -8.91 -6.84
C THR A 94 -7.29 -8.48 -6.76
N VAL A 95 -7.52 -7.18 -6.50
CA VAL A 95 -8.85 -6.61 -6.31
C VAL A 95 -9.09 -5.44 -7.26
N THR A 96 -10.35 -5.05 -7.42
CA THR A 96 -10.75 -3.86 -8.19
C THR A 96 -11.74 -3.01 -7.40
N ILE A 97 -11.98 -1.78 -7.85
CA ILE A 97 -13.03 -0.91 -7.33
C ILE A 97 -14.35 -1.17 -8.06
N ASP A 98 -15.46 -0.87 -7.40
CA ASP A 98 -16.76 -0.76 -8.07
C ASP A 98 -16.84 0.53 -8.93
N ASP A 99 -17.89 0.65 -9.74
CA ASP A 99 -18.08 1.78 -10.66
C ASP A 99 -18.23 3.15 -9.96
N SER A 100 -18.50 3.13 -8.65
CA SER A 100 -18.53 4.33 -7.81
C SER A 100 -17.19 4.66 -7.16
N GLY A 101 -16.16 3.83 -7.39
CA GLY A 101 -14.82 3.98 -6.86
C GLY A 101 -14.64 3.47 -5.44
N ARG A 102 -15.42 2.48 -5.02
CA ARG A 102 -15.31 1.87 -3.68
C ARG A 102 -14.62 0.52 -3.73
N LEU A 103 -13.84 0.24 -2.69
CA LEU A 103 -13.28 -1.08 -2.38
C LEU A 103 -14.22 -1.82 -1.42
N ILE A 104 -14.41 -3.12 -1.61
CA ILE A 104 -15.11 -3.97 -0.64
C ILE A 104 -14.09 -4.49 0.38
N LEU A 105 -14.27 -4.11 1.65
CA LEU A 105 -13.62 -4.72 2.80
C LEU A 105 -14.65 -5.66 3.46
N ASN A 106 -14.58 -6.94 3.11
CA ASN A 106 -15.48 -7.95 3.69
C ASN A 106 -15.28 -8.08 5.22
N ALA A 107 -16.15 -8.83 5.89
CA ALA A 107 -16.07 -8.98 7.36
C ALA A 107 -14.71 -9.47 7.84
N ALA A 108 -14.15 -10.52 7.23
CA ALA A 108 -12.85 -11.07 7.61
C ALA A 108 -11.71 -10.04 7.48
N LEU A 109 -11.70 -9.25 6.40
CA LEU A 109 -10.71 -8.19 6.21
C LEU A 109 -10.86 -7.07 7.24
N ARG A 110 -12.10 -6.71 7.59
CA ARG A 110 -12.34 -5.68 8.60
C ARG A 110 -11.92 -6.14 9.99
N ASP A 111 -12.28 -7.38 10.36
CA ASP A 111 -11.98 -7.96 11.65
C ASP A 111 -10.47 -8.10 11.87
N ARG A 112 -9.71 -8.48 10.83
CA ARG A 112 -8.25 -8.66 10.91
C ARG A 112 -7.49 -7.39 11.33
N ILE A 113 -7.94 -6.20 10.92
CA ILE A 113 -7.26 -4.92 11.21
C ILE A 113 -8.13 -3.94 12.03
N GLY A 114 -9.21 -4.43 12.62
CA GLY A 114 -10.07 -3.67 13.54
C GLY A 114 -10.83 -2.52 12.90
N ILE A 115 -11.20 -2.62 11.62
CA ILE A 115 -12.02 -1.61 10.94
C ILE A 115 -13.50 -1.84 11.29
N THR A 116 -14.14 -0.81 11.83
CA THR A 116 -15.57 -0.84 12.17
C THR A 116 -16.39 -0.06 11.14
N ASP A 117 -16.56 1.24 11.33
CA ASP A 117 -17.39 2.13 10.53
C ASP A 117 -16.59 3.15 9.69
N ALA A 118 -15.27 3.18 9.86
CA ALA A 118 -14.37 4.06 9.14
C ALA A 118 -13.01 3.41 8.87
N ALA A 119 -12.37 3.83 7.79
CA ALA A 119 -11.02 3.41 7.42
C ALA A 119 -10.19 4.64 7.04
N VAL A 120 -8.91 4.60 7.42
CA VAL A 120 -7.92 5.63 7.10
C VAL A 120 -7.07 5.16 5.92
N PHE A 121 -6.97 6.02 4.91
CA PHE A 121 -6.11 5.84 3.74
C PHE A 121 -4.87 6.72 3.91
N GLY A 122 -3.68 6.13 3.82
CA GLY A 122 -2.40 6.85 3.93
C GLY A 122 -1.47 6.54 2.75
N GLY A 123 -1.14 7.55 1.96
CA GLY A 123 -0.25 7.41 0.81
C GLY A 123 1.21 7.16 1.20
N LYS A 124 1.87 6.24 0.48
CA LYS A 124 3.29 5.87 0.64
C LYS A 124 3.99 5.70 -0.71
N GLY A 125 3.88 6.70 -1.57
CA GLY A 125 4.62 6.70 -2.84
C GLY A 125 3.97 5.74 -3.85
N LYS A 126 4.57 4.57 -4.08
CA LYS A 126 4.01 3.55 -5.00
C LYS A 126 2.89 2.71 -4.38
N THR A 127 2.73 2.78 -3.07
CA THR A 127 1.67 2.09 -2.32
C THR A 127 0.83 3.07 -1.53
N PHE A 128 -0.31 2.61 -1.04
CA PHE A 128 -1.00 3.24 0.08
C PHE A 128 -1.41 2.19 1.11
N ARG A 129 -1.72 2.66 2.32
CA ARG A 129 -2.17 1.80 3.42
C ARG A 129 -3.63 2.06 3.75
N ILE A 130 -4.32 1.00 4.18
CA ILE A 130 -5.66 1.08 4.76
C ILE A 130 -5.58 0.55 6.19
N HIS A 131 -6.06 1.32 7.17
CA HIS A 131 -6.09 0.91 8.58
C HIS A 131 -7.30 1.46 9.32
N SER A 132 -7.58 0.91 10.51
CA SER A 132 -8.57 1.47 11.43
C SER A 132 -8.13 2.83 11.97
N PRO A 133 -9.04 3.82 12.15
CA PRO A 133 -8.74 5.07 12.84
C PRO A 133 -8.15 4.87 14.25
N ASP A 134 -8.50 3.76 14.91
CA ASP A 134 -8.04 3.44 16.26
C ASP A 134 -6.65 2.78 16.28
N ALA A 135 -6.09 2.45 15.12
CA ALA A 135 -4.76 1.86 15.04
C ALA A 135 -3.69 2.85 15.55
N PRO A 136 -2.79 2.44 16.46
CA PRO A 136 -1.74 3.33 16.97
C PRO A 136 -0.87 3.89 15.84
N THR A 137 -0.59 5.20 15.88
CA THR A 137 0.24 5.86 14.85
C THR A 137 1.63 5.24 14.73
N SER A 138 2.23 4.81 15.85
CA SER A 138 3.51 4.11 15.86
C SER A 138 3.48 2.76 15.14
N ALA A 139 2.33 2.08 15.17
CA ALA A 139 2.14 0.82 14.45
C ALA A 139 1.95 1.06 12.94
N THR A 140 1.35 2.18 12.53
CA THR A 140 1.06 2.50 11.12
C THR A 140 2.14 3.35 10.44
N SER A 141 3.05 3.96 11.21
CA SER A 141 4.12 4.83 10.73
C SER A 141 5.34 4.82 11.65
N ARG A 142 6.53 4.64 11.06
CA ARG A 142 7.82 4.77 11.77
C ARG A 142 8.32 6.21 11.85
N LEU A 143 7.61 7.17 11.26
CA LEU A 143 8.08 8.56 11.17
C LEU A 143 8.42 9.15 12.54
N GLY A 144 7.54 8.98 13.54
CA GLY A 144 7.76 9.52 14.88
C GLY A 144 9.00 8.92 15.56
N GLN A 145 9.19 7.60 15.45
CA GLN A 145 10.36 6.91 15.98
C GLN A 145 11.65 7.45 15.32
N VAL A 146 11.69 7.49 13.99
CA VAL A 146 12.86 7.96 13.24
C VAL A 146 13.19 9.42 13.59
N LEU A 147 12.18 10.28 13.69
CA LEU A 147 12.39 11.68 14.08
C LEU A 147 12.94 11.83 15.50
N SER A 148 12.55 10.95 16.43
CA SER A 148 13.06 10.97 17.81
C SER A 148 14.52 10.49 17.94
N GLU A 149 14.98 9.69 16.98
CA GLU A 149 16.35 9.16 16.92
C GLU A 149 17.30 10.09 16.13
N LEU A 150 16.76 11.06 15.37
CA LEU A 150 17.57 12.00 14.58
C LEU A 150 18.20 13.07 15.48
N PRO A 151 19.49 13.42 15.26
CA PRO A 151 20.11 14.56 15.94
C PRO A 151 19.34 15.86 15.72
N GLU A 152 19.30 16.71 16.75
CA GLU A 152 18.64 18.01 16.68
C GLU A 152 19.16 18.84 15.49
N GLY A 153 18.24 19.45 14.75
CA GLY A 153 18.56 20.25 13.56
C GLY A 153 18.90 19.45 12.30
N MET A 154 19.02 18.12 12.37
CA MET A 154 19.24 17.30 11.18
C MET A 154 17.94 17.13 10.38
N PRO A 155 17.87 17.56 9.09
CA PRO A 155 16.68 17.36 8.29
C PRO A 155 16.48 15.89 7.95
N ILE A 156 15.23 15.39 8.00
CA ILE A 156 14.91 13.98 7.68
C ILE A 156 15.40 13.53 6.29
N THR A 157 15.55 14.47 5.36
CA THR A 157 16.08 14.22 4.01
C THR A 157 17.55 13.80 4.00
N SER A 158 18.28 13.93 5.11
CA SER A 158 19.65 13.42 5.25
C SER A 158 19.74 11.89 5.17
N LEU A 159 18.63 11.19 5.43
CA LEU A 159 18.53 9.73 5.34
C LEU A 159 18.47 9.20 3.90
N LEU A 160 18.27 10.09 2.92
CA LEU A 160 18.28 9.68 1.51
C LEU A 160 19.70 9.25 1.10
N PRO A 161 19.85 8.16 0.32
CA PRO A 161 21.15 7.81 -0.22
C PRO A 161 21.68 8.96 -1.08
N LYS A 162 23.00 9.19 -1.08
CA LYS A 162 23.62 10.14 -1.99
C LYS A 162 23.24 9.74 -3.42
N LYS A 163 22.75 10.70 -4.21
CA LYS A 163 22.37 10.49 -5.60
C LYS A 163 23.52 9.78 -6.31
N ARG A 164 23.33 8.53 -6.77
CA ARG A 164 24.31 7.84 -7.61
C ARG A 164 24.55 8.77 -8.80
N ARG A 165 25.79 9.25 -8.99
CA ARG A 165 26.15 9.91 -10.25
C ARG A 165 25.91 8.88 -11.34
N ALA A 166 25.16 9.25 -12.37
CA ALA A 166 25.05 8.40 -13.55
C ALA A 166 26.47 8.14 -14.09
N PRO A 167 26.79 6.93 -14.53
CA PRO A 167 28.01 6.74 -15.31
C PRO A 167 27.96 7.66 -16.54
N GLU A 168 29.04 8.39 -16.78
CA GLU A 168 29.27 9.12 -18.04
C GLU A 168 29.33 8.15 -19.23
#